data_AF-A0A6A4AAM7-F1
#
_entry.id   AF-A0A6A4AAM7-F1
#
_cell.length_a   1.000
_cell.length_b   1.000
_cell.length_c   1.000
_cell.angle_alpha   90.00
_cell.angle_beta   90.00
_cell.angle_gamma   90.00
#
_symmetry.space_group_name_H-M   'P 1'
#
loop_
_entity.id
_entity.type
_entity.pdbx_description
1 polymer ?
#
loop_
_entity_poly.entity_id
_entity_poly.type
_entity_poly.pdbx_seq_one_letter_code
_entity_poly.pdbx_strand_id
1 'polypeptide(L)'
;MSCWPGDSRALGVLLGFQREIRAFVSSSDRCSLSRVSWWFYQSATSAGGDGDGNASWPSDGQLSALAHRVHSQLARGGGRSDVRRRKTKARLAVGHVRVLLRELLLVACGLRASCLVDCCALTKELAGLLLSSLAAESEYRWCSAVHRVRAVLLDGNVFFVNVDAFVREKMAGPQPLYVNVSASLTQPQLLSNDSNEASRLQAFAEWTTAACRELLRSTTGQVLEWRRSPSLNATALAGILLCYPCVYDVLEDENSSDTDDGWGEHENCLAMCPLVVLQTACLFMPLQQLEIVLHEFSVPRHLLCRFNEELLEQVDAMSFPLVKLLQARCRLKLQHAIEQSSLLPASVQPQVRGHTCTLPRVAL
;
A
#
# COMPACT_ATOMS: atom_id res chain seq x y z
N MET A 1 29.82 14.56 1.05
CA MET A 1 29.02 14.51 -0.19
C MET A 1 28.24 13.20 -0.16
N SER A 2 27.09 13.23 0.51
CA SER A 2 26.23 12.08 0.77
C SER A 2 25.13 12.04 -0.29
N CYS A 3 25.38 11.29 -1.36
CA CYS A 3 24.40 11.12 -2.43
C CYS A 3 23.37 10.09 -1.96
N TRP A 4 22.15 10.54 -1.73
CA TRP A 4 20.99 9.67 -1.64
C TRP A 4 20.91 8.81 -2.93
N PRO A 5 20.44 7.55 -2.87
CA PRO A 5 19.91 6.89 -4.06
C PRO A 5 18.75 7.70 -4.70
N GLY A 6 18.12 8.58 -3.92
CA GLY A 6 17.12 9.56 -4.34
C GLY A 6 17.65 10.88 -4.93
N ASP A 7 18.96 11.13 -4.99
CA ASP A 7 19.47 12.35 -5.67
C ASP A 7 19.45 12.20 -7.19
N SER A 8 19.52 10.96 -7.69
CA SER A 8 19.27 10.71 -9.10
C SER A 8 17.78 10.62 -9.35
N ARG A 9 17.14 11.77 -9.58
CA ARG A 9 15.77 11.84 -10.13
C ARG A 9 15.60 10.91 -11.33
N ALA A 10 16.67 10.74 -12.12
CA ALA A 10 16.71 9.79 -13.23
C ALA A 10 16.49 8.34 -12.78
N LEU A 11 17.15 7.87 -11.72
CA LEU A 11 16.95 6.52 -11.20
C LEU A 11 15.53 6.30 -10.67
N GLY A 12 14.96 7.27 -9.96
CA GLY A 12 13.57 7.22 -9.49
C GLY A 12 12.57 7.12 -10.64
N VAL A 13 12.75 7.92 -11.69
CA VAL A 13 11.95 7.86 -12.92
C VAL A 13 12.13 6.51 -13.62
N LEU A 14 13.36 6.02 -13.77
CA LEU A 14 13.62 4.72 -14.42
C LEU A 14 12.97 3.55 -13.66
N LEU A 15 13.01 3.57 -12.32
CA LEU A 15 12.38 2.56 -11.48
C LEU A 15 10.85 2.66 -11.52
N GLY A 16 10.30 3.87 -11.47
CA GLY A 16 8.85 4.08 -11.45
C GLY A 16 8.15 3.84 -12.80
N PHE A 17 8.85 4.09 -13.92
CA PHE A 17 8.33 3.89 -15.29
C PHE A 17 8.94 2.67 -15.99
N GLN A 18 9.44 1.70 -15.21
CA GLN A 18 10.19 0.57 -15.75
C GLN A 18 9.41 -0.21 -16.83
N ARG A 19 8.09 -0.35 -16.68
CA ARG A 19 7.23 -1.05 -17.64
C ARG A 19 6.99 -0.24 -18.91
N GLU A 20 6.69 1.03 -18.75
CA GLU A 20 6.42 1.97 -19.82
C GLU A 20 7.65 2.12 -20.71
N ILE A 21 8.83 2.32 -20.11
CA ILE A 21 10.11 2.37 -20.83
C ILE A 21 10.30 1.10 -21.67
N ARG A 22 10.00 -0.09 -21.14
CA ARG A 22 10.13 -1.34 -21.89
C ARG A 22 9.15 -1.46 -23.05
N ALA A 23 7.91 -0.99 -22.89
CA ALA A 23 6.92 -1.02 -23.96
C ALA A 23 7.42 -0.29 -25.21
N PHE A 24 8.21 0.78 -25.05
CA PHE A 24 8.80 1.56 -26.13
C PHE A 24 10.17 1.06 -26.61
N VAL A 25 10.85 0.18 -25.87
CA VAL A 25 12.16 -0.35 -26.24
C VAL A 25 12.01 -1.59 -27.12
N SER A 26 12.71 -1.59 -28.26
CA SER A 26 12.76 -2.72 -29.22
C SER A 26 13.23 -4.01 -28.55
N SER A 27 12.81 -5.18 -29.06
CA SER A 27 13.17 -6.48 -28.49
C SER A 27 14.70 -6.72 -28.45
N SER A 28 15.45 -6.22 -29.44
CA SER A 28 16.92 -6.27 -29.47
C SER A 28 17.55 -5.40 -28.37
N ASP A 29 16.98 -4.22 -28.11
CA ASP A 29 17.50 -3.29 -27.12
C ASP A 29 17.12 -3.68 -25.69
N ARG A 30 16.03 -4.42 -25.50
CA ARG A 30 15.66 -5.02 -24.19
C ARG A 30 16.75 -5.95 -23.68
N CYS A 31 17.33 -6.77 -24.56
CA CYS A 31 18.47 -7.63 -24.22
C CYS A 31 19.70 -6.80 -23.82
N SER A 32 19.99 -5.71 -24.54
CA SER A 32 21.08 -4.80 -24.21
C SER A 32 20.87 -4.07 -22.87
N LEU A 33 19.68 -3.51 -22.63
CA LEU A 33 19.33 -2.88 -21.34
C LEU A 33 19.39 -3.87 -20.17
N SER A 34 18.93 -5.10 -20.40
CA SER A 34 18.99 -6.17 -19.40
C SER A 34 20.44 -6.55 -19.05
N ARG A 35 21.40 -6.37 -19.96
CA ARG A 35 22.83 -6.60 -19.68
C ARG A 35 23.51 -5.44 -18.96
N VAL A 36 23.06 -4.21 -19.22
CA VAL A 36 23.69 -2.99 -18.70
C VAL A 36 23.22 -2.65 -17.28
N SER A 37 22.04 -3.12 -16.87
CA SER A 37 21.54 -2.88 -15.52
C SER A 37 20.83 -4.11 -14.98
N TRP A 38 21.30 -4.54 -13.80
CA TRP A 38 20.72 -5.63 -13.02
C TRP A 38 19.20 -5.41 -12.76
N TRP A 39 18.74 -4.16 -12.72
CA TRP A 39 17.32 -3.80 -12.61
C TRP A 39 16.50 -4.17 -13.84
N PHE A 40 17.03 -4.01 -15.05
CA PHE A 40 16.38 -4.42 -16.30
C PHE A 40 16.56 -5.92 -16.59
N TYR A 41 17.59 -6.56 -16.01
CA TYR A 41 17.80 -8.00 -16.10
C TYR A 41 16.66 -8.79 -15.42
N GLN A 42 16.35 -8.46 -14.17
CA GLN A 42 15.47 -9.32 -13.35
C GLN A 42 13.98 -9.23 -13.71
N SER A 43 13.51 -8.07 -14.15
CA SER A 43 12.11 -7.91 -14.58
C SER A 43 11.81 -8.51 -15.96
N ALA A 44 12.79 -9.09 -16.66
CA ALA A 44 12.57 -9.83 -17.91
C ALA A 44 11.71 -11.09 -17.74
N THR A 45 11.58 -11.60 -16.51
CA THR A 45 10.96 -12.90 -16.21
C THR A 45 9.43 -12.87 -16.05
N SER A 46 8.80 -11.69 -16.02
CA SER A 46 7.34 -11.56 -15.84
C SER A 46 6.59 -11.10 -17.09
N ALA A 47 7.23 -11.15 -18.26
CA ALA A 47 6.59 -10.80 -19.54
C ALA A 47 5.85 -12.04 -20.09
N GLY A 48 4.52 -11.99 -20.13
CA GLY A 48 3.73 -13.02 -20.78
C GLY A 48 2.23 -12.81 -20.58
N GLY A 49 1.63 -12.00 -21.44
CA GLY A 49 0.17 -11.81 -21.47
C GLY A 49 -0.25 -10.59 -22.28
N ASP A 50 0.22 -10.50 -23.53
CA ASP A 50 -0.46 -9.70 -24.55
C ASP A 50 -1.85 -10.29 -24.75
N GLY A 51 -2.87 -9.52 -24.39
CA GLY A 51 -4.26 -9.82 -24.63
C GLY A 51 -5.11 -8.68 -24.12
N ASP A 52 -5.98 -8.15 -24.97
CA ASP A 52 -6.92 -7.03 -24.77
C ASP A 52 -7.32 -6.67 -23.33
N GLY A 53 -7.24 -5.38 -22.99
CA GLY A 53 -7.60 -4.79 -21.70
C GLY A 53 -9.10 -4.80 -21.36
N ASN A 54 -9.75 -5.96 -21.41
CA ASN A 54 -11.21 -6.12 -21.28
C ASN A 54 -11.68 -6.81 -19.98
N ALA A 55 -11.08 -6.54 -18.82
CA ALA A 55 -11.61 -7.08 -17.55
C ALA A 55 -12.49 -6.06 -16.82
N SER A 56 -13.73 -6.43 -16.52
CA SER A 56 -14.59 -5.72 -15.56
C SER A 56 -14.35 -6.22 -14.13
N TRP A 57 -14.76 -5.42 -13.15
CA TRP A 57 -14.75 -5.83 -11.74
C TRP A 57 -15.68 -7.04 -11.51
N PRO A 58 -15.30 -8.04 -10.68
CA PRO A 58 -16.14 -9.22 -10.46
C PRO A 58 -17.48 -8.85 -9.82
N SER A 59 -18.54 -9.47 -10.33
CA SER A 59 -19.86 -9.44 -9.69
C SER A 59 -19.83 -10.16 -8.33
N ASP A 60 -20.79 -9.85 -7.47
CA ASP A 60 -20.88 -10.45 -6.14
C ASP A 60 -20.96 -11.98 -6.15
N GLY A 61 -21.68 -12.53 -7.14
CA GLY A 61 -21.79 -13.97 -7.36
C GLY A 61 -20.46 -14.61 -7.77
N GLN A 62 -19.71 -13.96 -8.68
CA GLN A 62 -18.38 -14.43 -9.10
C GLN A 62 -17.38 -14.40 -7.95
N LEU A 63 -17.37 -13.31 -7.16
CA LEU A 63 -16.50 -13.19 -6.00
C LEU A 63 -16.85 -14.25 -4.94
N SER A 64 -18.14 -14.49 -4.71
CA SER A 64 -18.61 -15.53 -3.79
C SER A 64 -18.21 -16.94 -4.25
N ALA A 65 -18.35 -17.24 -5.54
CA ALA A 65 -17.94 -18.52 -6.11
C ALA A 65 -16.42 -18.73 -5.98
N LEU A 66 -15.62 -17.71 -6.27
CA LEU A 66 -14.17 -17.73 -6.08
C LEU A 66 -13.82 -17.99 -4.60
N ALA A 67 -14.44 -17.27 -3.67
CA ALA A 67 -14.19 -17.44 -2.25
C ALA A 67 -14.41 -18.88 -1.78
N HIS A 68 -15.45 -19.56 -2.29
CA HIS A 68 -15.68 -20.97 -1.99
C HIS A 68 -14.60 -21.89 -2.56
N ARG A 69 -14.18 -21.66 -3.82
CA ARG A 69 -13.11 -22.45 -4.45
C ARG A 69 -11.78 -22.27 -3.72
N VAL A 70 -11.36 -21.03 -3.49
CA VAL A 70 -10.14 -20.70 -2.74
C VAL A 70 -10.20 -21.29 -1.33
N HIS A 71 -11.31 -21.12 -0.60
CA HIS A 71 -11.48 -21.72 0.72
C HIS A 71 -11.35 -23.25 0.69
N SER A 72 -11.89 -23.91 -0.33
CA SER A 72 -11.75 -25.37 -0.48
C SER A 72 -10.30 -25.80 -0.74
N GLN A 73 -9.54 -25.00 -1.49
CA GLN A 73 -8.12 -25.24 -1.75
C GLN A 73 -7.28 -25.00 -0.49
N LEU A 74 -7.55 -23.93 0.27
CA LEU A 74 -6.92 -23.68 1.57
C LEU A 74 -7.17 -24.80 2.57
N ALA A 75 -8.39 -25.38 2.56
CA ALA A 75 -8.73 -26.53 3.40
C ALA A 75 -8.01 -27.83 2.98
N ARG A 76 -7.71 -28.01 1.68
CA ARG A 76 -7.05 -29.21 1.12
C ARG A 76 -5.52 -29.12 1.11
N GLY A 77 -4.96 -27.93 0.90
CA GLY A 77 -3.52 -27.67 0.80
C GLY A 77 -2.74 -27.96 2.08
N GLY A 78 -3.43 -28.08 3.22
CA GLY A 78 -2.83 -28.47 4.49
C GLY A 78 -2.56 -29.98 4.67
N GLY A 79 -2.81 -30.82 3.66
CA GLY A 79 -2.89 -32.28 3.82
C GLY A 79 -1.76 -33.13 3.22
N ARG A 80 -0.73 -32.55 2.57
CA ARG A 80 0.25 -33.34 1.79
C ARG A 80 1.68 -33.42 2.35
N SER A 81 1.97 -32.77 3.48
CA SER A 81 3.23 -32.94 4.21
C SER A 81 2.93 -33.12 5.70
N ASP A 82 3.38 -34.25 6.25
CA ASP A 82 3.32 -34.69 7.64
C ASP A 82 1.95 -35.03 8.27
N VAL A 83 1.67 -36.34 8.24
CA VAL A 83 0.60 -37.07 8.96
C VAL A 83 0.77 -37.03 10.50
N ARG A 84 1.68 -36.23 11.08
CA ARG A 84 1.99 -36.28 12.52
C ARG A 84 1.92 -34.99 13.34
N ARG A 85 1.42 -33.86 12.82
CA ARG A 85 1.12 -32.67 13.66
C ARG A 85 -0.36 -32.32 13.68
N ARG A 86 -1.11 -33.08 14.50
CA ARG A 86 -2.39 -32.64 15.08
C ARG A 86 -2.07 -31.50 16.07
N LYS A 87 -2.35 -30.26 15.69
CA LYS A 87 -2.62 -29.12 16.59
C LYS A 87 -3.14 -27.96 15.73
N THR A 88 -4.45 -27.68 15.86
CA THR A 88 -5.16 -26.44 15.47
C THR A 88 -4.55 -25.65 14.30
N LYS A 89 -4.73 -26.15 13.07
CA LYS A 89 -4.49 -25.33 11.86
C LYS A 89 -5.63 -24.32 11.77
N ALA A 90 -5.33 -23.03 11.95
CA ALA A 90 -6.29 -21.96 11.78
C ALA A 90 -6.93 -22.06 10.38
N ARG A 91 -8.24 -22.30 10.33
CA ARG A 91 -9.01 -22.34 9.08
C ARG A 91 -9.73 -21.01 8.96
N LEU A 92 -9.46 -20.26 7.90
CA LEU A 92 -10.22 -19.06 7.59
C LEU A 92 -11.65 -19.45 7.27
N ALA A 93 -12.63 -18.75 7.84
CA ALA A 93 -14.01 -18.87 7.41
C ALA A 93 -14.15 -18.35 5.97
N VAL A 94 -15.11 -18.88 5.21
CA VAL A 94 -15.39 -18.43 3.83
C VAL A 94 -15.65 -16.92 3.77
N GLY A 95 -16.32 -16.37 4.79
CA GLY A 95 -16.55 -14.93 4.93
C GLY A 95 -15.25 -14.12 4.97
N HIS A 96 -14.27 -14.54 5.79
CA HIS A 96 -12.95 -13.89 5.84
C HIS A 96 -12.22 -14.01 4.51
N VAL A 97 -12.28 -15.18 3.86
CA VAL A 97 -11.68 -15.37 2.53
C VAL A 97 -12.31 -14.40 1.53
N ARG A 98 -13.63 -14.22 1.53
CA ARG A 98 -14.31 -13.27 0.64
C ARG A 98 -13.86 -11.82 0.86
N VAL A 99 -13.73 -11.39 2.12
CA VAL A 99 -13.23 -10.03 2.45
C VAL A 99 -11.78 -9.86 1.99
N LEU A 100 -10.91 -10.82 2.32
CA LEU A 100 -9.51 -10.81 1.87
C LEU A 100 -9.38 -10.76 0.36
N LEU A 101 -10.19 -11.54 -0.36
CA LEU A 101 -10.19 -11.56 -1.81
C LEU A 101 -10.59 -10.21 -2.39
N ARG A 102 -11.58 -9.52 -1.82
CA ARG A 102 -11.96 -8.18 -2.26
C ARG A 102 -10.78 -7.22 -2.19
N GLU A 103 -10.10 -7.15 -1.05
CA GLU A 103 -8.95 -6.26 -0.84
C GLU A 103 -7.75 -6.67 -1.72
N LEU A 104 -7.45 -7.97 -1.79
CA LEU A 104 -6.35 -8.50 -2.58
C LEU A 104 -6.56 -8.27 -4.08
N LEU A 105 -7.80 -8.32 -4.59
CA LEU A 105 -8.09 -8.02 -5.99
C LEU A 105 -7.93 -6.54 -6.32
N LEU A 106 -8.23 -5.62 -5.40
CA LEU A 106 -7.92 -4.20 -5.58
C LEU A 106 -6.41 -3.99 -5.73
N VAL A 107 -5.62 -4.69 -4.91
CA VAL A 107 -4.15 -4.67 -4.98
C VAL A 107 -3.63 -5.33 -6.25
N ALA A 108 -4.08 -6.54 -6.57
CA ALA A 108 -3.65 -7.30 -7.75
C ALA A 108 -3.93 -6.54 -9.04
N CYS A 109 -5.12 -5.96 -9.18
CA CYS A 109 -5.49 -5.15 -10.33
C CYS A 109 -4.72 -3.81 -10.42
N GLY A 110 -4.00 -3.40 -9.37
CA GLY A 110 -3.22 -2.17 -9.33
C GLY A 110 -4.04 -0.91 -9.00
N LEU A 111 -5.30 -1.06 -8.59
CA LEU A 111 -6.12 0.06 -8.08
C LEU A 111 -5.62 0.54 -6.71
N ARG A 112 -5.01 -0.37 -5.94
CA ARG A 112 -4.29 -0.08 -4.71
C ARG A 112 -2.86 -0.59 -4.82
N ALA A 113 -1.89 0.16 -4.31
CA ALA A 113 -0.50 -0.31 -4.26
C ALA A 113 -0.33 -1.46 -3.26
N SER A 114 -1.07 -1.43 -2.16
CA SER A 114 -0.94 -2.41 -1.08
C SER A 114 -2.13 -2.37 -0.12
N CYS A 115 -2.35 -3.42 0.68
CA CYS A 115 -3.33 -3.43 1.75
C CYS A 115 -2.81 -4.18 2.98
N LEU A 116 -3.27 -3.79 4.17
CA LEU A 116 -3.05 -4.52 5.43
C LEU A 116 -4.19 -5.51 5.66
N VAL A 117 -3.85 -6.70 6.12
CA VAL A 117 -4.83 -7.73 6.50
C VAL A 117 -5.25 -7.53 7.96
N ASP A 118 -6.46 -7.01 8.16
CA ASP A 118 -7.02 -6.73 9.50
C ASP A 118 -8.15 -7.70 9.92
N CYS A 119 -8.77 -8.41 8.96
CA CYS A 119 -9.93 -9.26 9.27
C CYS A 119 -9.58 -10.62 9.90
N CYS A 120 -8.30 -11.01 9.94
CA CYS A 120 -7.86 -12.30 10.49
C CYS A 120 -6.34 -12.37 10.68
N ALA A 121 -5.90 -13.15 11.66
CA ALA A 121 -4.49 -13.53 11.80
C ALA A 121 -4.05 -14.45 10.65
N LEU A 122 -3.26 -13.92 9.73
CA LEU A 122 -2.78 -14.65 8.56
C LEU A 122 -1.33 -15.11 8.78
N THR A 123 -1.11 -16.42 8.87
CA THR A 123 0.24 -17.00 8.94
C THR A 123 0.94 -16.91 7.58
N LYS A 124 2.28 -16.94 7.56
CA LYS A 124 3.11 -17.01 6.34
C LYS A 124 2.66 -18.10 5.36
N GLU A 125 2.42 -19.30 5.86
CA GLU A 125 2.03 -20.45 5.04
C GLU A 125 0.67 -20.22 4.39
N LEU A 126 -0.27 -19.67 5.16
CA LEU A 126 -1.62 -19.38 4.70
C LEU A 126 -1.64 -18.23 3.67
N ALA A 127 -0.82 -17.20 3.86
CA ALA A 127 -0.64 -16.12 2.89
C ALA A 127 -0.08 -16.65 1.56
N GLY A 128 0.95 -17.50 1.62
CA GLY A 128 1.54 -18.14 0.44
C GLY A 128 0.54 -19.06 -0.27
N LEU A 129 -0.20 -19.88 0.49
CA LEU A 129 -1.25 -20.73 -0.06
C LEU A 129 -2.37 -19.91 -0.70
N LEU A 130 -2.77 -18.77 -0.14
CA LEU A 130 -3.79 -17.89 -0.72
C LEU A 130 -3.34 -17.35 -2.08
N LEU A 131 -2.12 -16.81 -2.16
CA LEU A 131 -1.56 -16.28 -3.40
C LEU A 131 -1.37 -17.38 -4.46
N SER A 132 -0.94 -18.57 -4.04
CA SER A 132 -0.81 -19.74 -4.94
C SER A 132 -2.16 -20.26 -5.43
N SER A 133 -3.17 -20.29 -4.54
CA SER A 133 -4.54 -20.70 -4.87
C SER A 133 -5.14 -19.78 -5.93
N LEU A 134 -4.97 -18.47 -5.76
CA LEU A 134 -5.42 -17.50 -6.76
C LEU A 134 -4.64 -17.56 -8.06
N ALA A 135 -3.33 -17.73 -8.00
CA ALA A 135 -2.50 -17.89 -9.20
C ALA A 135 -2.90 -19.12 -10.03
N ALA A 136 -3.46 -20.16 -9.40
CA ALA A 136 -3.95 -21.35 -10.08
C ALA A 136 -5.33 -21.15 -10.75
N GLU A 137 -6.06 -20.09 -10.42
CA GLU A 137 -7.37 -19.79 -11.01
C GLU A 137 -7.17 -19.12 -12.37
N SER A 138 -7.10 -19.91 -13.45
CA SER A 138 -6.93 -19.40 -14.81
C SER A 138 -8.22 -18.85 -15.43
N GLU A 139 -9.36 -19.05 -14.77
CA GLU A 139 -10.69 -18.70 -15.30
C GLU A 139 -10.88 -17.19 -15.45
N TYR A 140 -10.22 -16.38 -14.62
CA TYR A 140 -10.39 -14.93 -14.60
C TYR A 140 -9.06 -14.20 -14.75
N ARG A 141 -9.02 -13.17 -15.61
CA ARG A 141 -7.81 -12.36 -15.83
C ARG A 141 -7.32 -11.61 -14.60
N TRP A 142 -8.21 -11.19 -13.72
CA TRP A 142 -7.80 -10.54 -12.46
C TRP A 142 -7.07 -11.51 -11.51
N CYS A 143 -7.23 -12.83 -11.67
CA CYS A 143 -6.43 -13.81 -10.93
C CYS A 143 -4.97 -13.84 -11.41
N SER A 144 -4.71 -13.69 -12.71
CA SER A 144 -3.34 -13.66 -13.22
C SER A 144 -2.57 -12.41 -12.80
N ALA A 145 -3.28 -11.33 -12.44
CA ALA A 145 -2.67 -10.13 -11.88
C ALA A 145 -2.02 -10.38 -10.49
N VAL A 146 -2.41 -11.44 -9.78
CA VAL A 146 -1.87 -11.81 -8.45
C VAL A 146 -0.39 -12.18 -8.51
N HIS A 147 0.16 -12.57 -9.67
CA HIS A 147 1.61 -12.80 -9.83
C HIS A 147 2.47 -11.57 -9.53
N ARG A 148 1.87 -10.36 -9.57
CA ARG A 148 2.52 -9.08 -9.23
C ARG A 148 2.46 -8.76 -7.74
N VAL A 149 1.73 -9.56 -6.96
CA VAL A 149 1.53 -9.33 -5.53
C VAL A 149 2.53 -10.14 -4.71
N ARG A 150 3.02 -9.52 -3.64
CA ARG A 150 3.81 -10.17 -2.59
C ARG A 150 3.10 -10.00 -1.25
N ALA A 151 3.08 -11.04 -0.44
CA ALA A 151 2.73 -10.94 0.97
C ALA A 151 3.99 -10.52 1.74
N VAL A 152 3.98 -9.35 2.35
CA VAL A 152 5.06 -8.85 3.21
C VAL A 152 4.63 -9.04 4.65
N LEU A 153 5.36 -9.86 5.39
CA LEU A 153 5.21 -10.01 6.83
C LEU A 153 6.14 -9.00 7.49
N LEU A 154 5.57 -8.09 8.27
CA LEU A 154 6.32 -7.10 9.04
C LEU A 154 5.74 -7.08 10.45
N ASP A 155 6.55 -7.49 11.43
CA ASP A 155 6.18 -7.49 12.86
C ASP A 155 4.81 -8.12 13.15
N GLY A 156 4.58 -9.33 12.62
CA GLY A 156 3.33 -10.08 12.81
C GLY A 156 2.17 -9.65 11.92
N ASN A 157 2.26 -8.50 11.26
CA ASN A 157 1.26 -8.00 10.32
C ASN A 157 1.53 -8.48 8.90
N VAL A 158 0.47 -8.71 8.12
CA VAL A 158 0.59 -9.12 6.71
C VAL A 158 0.06 -8.04 5.79
N PHE A 159 0.93 -7.58 4.89
CA PHE A 159 0.59 -6.66 3.83
C PHE A 159 0.60 -7.39 2.48
N PHE A 160 -0.43 -7.23 1.67
CA PHE A 160 -0.34 -7.58 0.26
C PHE A 160 0.12 -6.36 -0.52
N VAL A 161 1.19 -6.49 -1.29
CA VAL A 161 1.83 -5.38 -2.01
C VAL A 161 1.93 -5.73 -3.49
N ASN A 162 1.32 -4.93 -4.35
CA ASN A 162 1.56 -4.96 -5.78
C ASN A 162 2.89 -4.27 -6.07
N VAL A 163 3.89 -5.06 -6.48
CA VAL A 163 5.28 -4.59 -6.63
C VAL A 163 5.37 -3.40 -7.58
N ASP A 164 4.71 -3.47 -8.73
CA ASP A 164 4.81 -2.42 -9.75
C ASP A 164 4.13 -1.12 -9.30
N ALA A 165 2.92 -1.24 -8.74
CA ALA A 165 2.16 -0.08 -8.28
C ALA A 165 2.86 0.60 -7.10
N PHE A 166 3.39 -0.17 -6.15
CA PHE A 166 4.13 0.33 -5.01
C PHE A 166 5.42 1.06 -5.43
N VAL A 167 6.24 0.44 -6.28
CA VAL A 167 7.50 1.04 -6.74
C VAL A 167 7.24 2.32 -7.51
N ARG A 168 6.26 2.32 -8.43
CA ARG A 168 5.87 3.53 -9.17
C ARG A 168 5.47 4.64 -8.24
N GLU A 169 4.61 4.35 -7.29
CA GLU A 169 4.12 5.36 -6.37
C GLU A 169 5.25 5.93 -5.50
N LYS A 170 6.13 5.09 -4.97
CA LYS A 170 7.22 5.54 -4.10
C LYS A 170 8.37 6.22 -4.84
N MET A 171 8.62 5.87 -6.10
CA MET A 171 9.79 6.35 -6.85
C MET A 171 9.47 7.47 -7.84
N ALA A 172 8.24 7.55 -8.33
CA ALA A 172 7.80 8.58 -9.28
C ALA A 172 6.60 9.41 -8.79
N GLY A 173 5.96 9.01 -7.69
CA GLY A 173 4.85 9.73 -7.08
C GLY A 173 5.28 10.90 -6.20
N PRO A 174 4.31 11.71 -5.76
CA PRO A 174 4.56 12.77 -4.78
C PRO A 174 5.03 12.16 -3.45
N GLN A 175 5.98 12.82 -2.78
CA GLN A 175 6.41 12.42 -1.45
C GLN A 175 5.26 12.57 -0.43
N PRO A 176 5.13 11.64 0.53
CA PRO A 176 4.15 11.76 1.60
C PRO A 176 4.53 12.89 2.56
N LEU A 177 3.52 13.39 3.27
CA LEU A 177 3.72 14.26 4.43
C LEU A 177 4.08 13.38 5.62
N TYR A 178 5.27 13.57 6.19
CA TYR A 178 5.67 12.90 7.42
C TYR A 178 5.33 13.78 8.61
N VAL A 179 4.57 13.24 9.57
CA VAL A 179 4.02 14.01 10.69
C VAL A 179 4.44 13.37 12.01
N ASN A 180 5.17 14.12 12.82
CA ASN A 180 5.50 13.77 14.19
C ASN A 180 4.25 13.92 15.08
N VAL A 181 3.89 12.85 15.78
CA VAL A 181 2.72 12.78 16.66
C VAL A 181 3.06 12.35 18.08
N SER A 182 4.34 12.46 18.48
CA SER A 182 4.78 12.13 19.84
C SER A 182 3.94 12.82 20.91
N ALA A 183 3.70 12.11 22.02
CA ALA A 183 2.95 12.63 23.18
C ALA A 183 3.63 13.86 23.83
N SER A 184 4.95 14.01 23.66
CA SER A 184 5.69 15.18 24.15
C SER A 184 5.33 16.49 23.44
N LEU A 185 4.65 16.40 22.29
CA LEU A 185 4.19 17.55 21.54
C LEU A 185 2.81 18.03 22.01
N THR A 186 2.63 19.35 22.04
CA THR A 186 1.32 19.98 22.28
C THR A 186 0.35 19.75 21.10
N GLN A 187 0.88 19.61 19.89
CA GLN A 187 0.13 19.30 18.67
C GLN A 187 1.04 18.63 17.63
N PRO A 188 0.48 17.85 16.66
CA PRO A 188 1.25 17.22 15.60
C PRO A 188 2.09 18.21 14.79
N GLN A 189 3.29 17.81 14.38
CA GLN A 189 4.21 18.67 13.62
C GLN A 189 4.66 18.00 12.31
N LEU A 190 4.79 18.78 11.23
CA LEU A 190 5.33 18.27 9.98
C LEU A 190 6.85 18.15 10.11
N LEU A 191 7.40 16.97 9.82
CA LEU A 191 8.85 16.80 9.75
C LEU A 191 9.42 17.64 8.61
N SER A 192 10.44 18.43 8.93
CA SER A 192 11.15 19.31 8.00
C SER A 192 12.56 18.80 7.74
N ASN A 193 13.23 19.39 6.75
CA ASN A 193 14.62 19.05 6.43
C ASN A 193 15.64 19.85 7.27
N ASP A 194 15.22 20.34 8.43
CA ASP A 194 16.11 21.03 9.37
C ASP A 194 17.05 20.01 10.04
N SER A 195 18.18 20.46 10.56
CA SER A 195 19.31 19.58 10.96
C SER A 195 18.94 18.45 11.91
N ASN A 196 17.92 18.63 12.74
CA ASN A 196 17.51 17.65 13.75
C ASN A 196 16.57 16.56 13.19
N GLU A 197 15.83 16.84 12.11
CA GLU A 197 14.84 15.92 11.53
C GLU A 197 15.27 15.35 10.18
N ALA A 198 16.30 15.94 9.56
CA ALA A 198 16.88 15.47 8.30
C ALA A 198 17.34 14.00 8.35
N SER A 199 17.90 13.56 9.49
CA SER A 199 18.30 12.15 9.70
C SER A 199 17.10 11.20 9.67
N ARG A 200 15.94 11.63 10.21
CA ARG A 200 14.70 10.85 10.21
C ARG A 200 14.10 10.75 8.82
N LEU A 201 14.04 11.87 8.09
CA LEU A 201 13.62 11.89 6.68
C LEU A 201 14.53 11.01 5.80
N GLN A 202 15.82 11.00 6.08
CA GLN A 202 16.77 10.09 5.43
C GLN A 202 16.48 8.63 5.75
N ALA A 203 16.22 8.28 7.01
CA ALA A 203 15.85 6.93 7.39
C ALA A 203 14.59 6.43 6.64
N PHE A 204 13.55 7.28 6.51
CA PHE A 204 12.36 6.95 5.75
C PHE A 204 12.65 6.61 4.29
N ALA A 205 13.50 7.40 3.65
CA ALA A 205 13.82 7.18 2.26
C ALA A 205 14.76 6.02 2.02
N GLU A 206 15.75 5.81 2.89
CA GLU A 206 16.62 4.65 2.84
C GLU A 206 15.81 3.37 2.97
N TRP A 207 14.88 3.33 3.94
CA TRP A 207 13.98 2.21 4.13
C TRP A 207 13.07 2.01 2.91
N THR A 208 12.40 3.07 2.43
CA THR A 208 11.51 3.01 1.25
C THR A 208 12.27 2.48 0.02
N THR A 209 13.51 2.95 -0.16
CA THR A 209 14.35 2.48 -1.26
C THR A 209 14.72 1.02 -1.08
N ALA A 210 15.14 0.60 0.12
CA ALA A 210 15.45 -0.79 0.41
C ALA A 210 14.23 -1.71 0.16
N ALA A 211 13.05 -1.32 0.62
CA ALA A 211 11.79 -2.02 0.40
C ALA A 211 11.48 -2.19 -1.10
N CYS A 212 11.54 -1.12 -1.89
CA CYS A 212 11.35 -1.20 -3.33
C CYS A 212 12.38 -2.12 -4.00
N ARG A 213 13.65 -2.05 -3.59
CA ARG A 213 14.71 -2.91 -4.12
C ARG A 213 14.44 -4.38 -3.81
N GLU A 214 13.98 -4.68 -2.61
CA GLU A 214 13.69 -6.05 -2.18
C GLU A 214 12.44 -6.62 -2.86
N LEU A 215 11.38 -5.82 -3.01
CA LEU A 215 10.19 -6.21 -3.77
C LEU A 215 10.55 -6.53 -5.23
N LEU A 216 11.40 -5.72 -5.86
CA LEU A 216 11.87 -6.00 -7.23
C LEU A 216 12.75 -7.26 -7.32
N ARG A 217 13.49 -7.61 -6.26
CA ARG A 217 14.30 -8.86 -6.18
C ARG A 217 13.46 -10.11 -6.04
N SER A 218 12.25 -9.98 -5.49
CA SER A 218 11.40 -11.11 -5.15
C SER A 218 10.79 -11.76 -6.40
N THR A 219 11.58 -12.53 -7.16
CA THR A 219 11.12 -13.18 -8.40
C THR A 219 10.45 -14.53 -8.16
N THR A 220 10.85 -15.25 -7.11
CA THR A 220 10.40 -16.64 -6.84
C THR A 220 9.59 -16.79 -5.54
N GLY A 221 9.79 -15.89 -4.57
CA GLY A 221 9.05 -15.89 -3.30
C GLY A 221 7.83 -14.99 -3.36
N GLN A 222 6.63 -15.55 -3.18
CA GLN A 222 5.39 -14.77 -3.02
C GLN A 222 5.24 -14.17 -1.61
N VAL A 223 6.01 -14.67 -0.64
CA VAL A 223 5.95 -14.24 0.76
C VAL A 223 7.33 -13.78 1.21
N LEU A 224 7.41 -12.55 1.74
CA LEU A 224 8.62 -11.89 2.20
C LEU A 224 8.50 -11.62 3.68
N GLU A 225 9.54 -11.94 4.45
CA GLU A 225 9.59 -11.66 5.88
C GLU A 225 10.57 -10.52 6.11
N TRP A 226 10.02 -9.37 6.52
CA TRP A 226 10.78 -8.17 6.81
C TRP A 226 10.87 -7.98 8.32
N ARG A 227 11.99 -7.39 8.73
CA ARG A 227 12.17 -6.89 10.08
C ARG A 227 12.02 -5.38 10.06
N ARG A 228 11.34 -4.83 11.06
CA ARG A 228 11.29 -3.38 11.26
C ARG A 228 12.69 -2.82 11.43
N SER A 229 12.90 -1.64 10.83
CA SER A 229 14.11 -0.87 11.09
C SER A 229 14.05 -0.36 12.53
N PRO A 230 15.11 -0.51 13.35
CA PRO A 230 15.12 0.05 14.71
C PRO A 230 14.97 1.57 14.70
N SER A 231 15.29 2.22 13.58
CA SER A 231 15.18 3.66 13.41
C SER A 231 13.79 4.16 13.06
N LEU A 232 12.78 3.30 12.82
CA LEU A 232 11.44 3.72 12.41
C LEU A 232 10.39 2.90 13.18
N ASN A 233 9.34 3.55 13.71
CA ASN A 233 8.27 2.81 14.38
C ASN A 233 7.39 2.04 13.38
N ALA A 234 6.58 1.13 13.91
CA ALA A 234 5.76 0.25 13.11
C ALA A 234 4.65 1.00 12.36
N THR A 235 4.01 1.99 13.01
CA THR A 235 2.98 2.86 12.42
C THR A 235 3.47 3.59 11.17
N ALA A 236 4.68 4.16 11.22
CA ALA A 236 5.25 4.89 10.10
C ALA A 236 5.60 3.93 8.95
N LEU A 237 6.15 2.76 9.26
CA LEU A 237 6.40 1.72 8.24
C LEU A 237 5.09 1.23 7.60
N ALA A 238 4.02 1.07 8.38
CA ALA A 238 2.69 0.73 7.88
C ALA A 238 2.17 1.80 6.93
N GLY A 239 2.24 3.08 7.33
CA GLY A 239 1.83 4.21 6.49
C GLY A 239 2.63 4.28 5.17
N ILE A 240 3.93 3.99 5.21
CA ILE A 240 4.76 3.89 4.01
C ILE A 240 4.30 2.71 3.15
N LEU A 241 4.18 1.51 3.73
CA LEU A 241 3.75 0.31 3.01
C LEU A 241 2.39 0.49 2.36
N LEU A 242 1.44 1.08 3.07
CA LEU A 242 0.07 1.37 2.63
C LEU A 242 -0.02 2.54 1.65
N CYS A 243 1.09 3.18 1.31
CA CYS A 243 1.11 4.26 0.35
C CYS A 243 0.19 5.44 0.76
N TYR A 244 0.12 5.72 2.07
CA TYR A 244 -0.66 6.83 2.59
C TYR A 244 0.01 8.18 2.28
N PRO A 245 -0.77 9.20 1.86
CA PRO A 245 -0.22 10.54 1.62
C PRO A 245 0.25 11.25 2.88
N CYS A 246 -0.20 10.82 4.06
CA CYS A 246 0.21 11.29 5.37
C CYS A 246 0.69 10.10 6.18
N VAL A 247 1.94 10.14 6.65
CA VAL A 247 2.60 9.08 7.42
C VAL A 247 2.90 9.63 8.80
N TYR A 248 2.33 9.00 9.82
CA TYR A 248 2.54 9.38 11.21
C TYR A 248 3.76 8.69 11.78
N ASP A 249 4.53 9.44 12.56
CA ASP A 249 5.73 8.99 13.24
C ASP A 249 5.62 9.36 14.73
N VAL A 250 5.65 8.37 15.59
CA VAL A 250 5.86 8.51 17.03
C VAL A 250 7.36 8.44 17.29
N LEU A 251 7.99 9.57 17.57
CA LEU A 251 9.36 9.59 18.07
C LEU A 251 9.32 9.19 19.55
N GLU A 252 9.82 8.00 19.86
CA GLU A 252 10.07 7.57 21.24
C GLU A 252 11.26 8.36 21.80
N ASP A 253 11.15 8.80 23.05
CA ASP A 253 12.30 9.29 23.80
C ASP A 253 13.24 8.10 24.07
N GLU A 254 14.55 8.27 23.90
CA GLU A 254 15.59 7.21 24.04
C GLU A 254 15.57 6.44 25.39
N ASN A 255 14.73 6.84 26.34
CA ASN A 255 14.61 6.28 27.68
C ASN A 255 13.44 5.30 27.87
N SER A 256 12.56 5.06 26.89
CA SER A 256 11.51 4.04 27.02
C SER A 256 12.07 2.65 26.72
N SER A 257 12.53 1.96 27.76
CA SER A 257 13.08 0.60 27.71
C SER A 257 12.02 -0.50 27.52
N ASP A 258 10.83 -0.16 27.03
CA ASP A 258 9.73 -1.11 26.97
C ASP A 258 9.86 -1.99 25.73
N THR A 259 10.06 -3.27 26.00
CA THR A 259 10.11 -4.39 25.06
C THR A 259 8.72 -4.72 24.50
N ASP A 260 7.96 -3.70 24.12
CA ASP A 260 6.64 -3.88 23.52
C ASP A 260 6.81 -4.19 22.03
N ASP A 261 5.88 -4.96 21.47
CA ASP A 261 5.93 -5.48 20.09
C ASP A 261 5.82 -4.40 18.99
N GLY A 262 5.87 -3.12 19.38
CA GLY A 262 5.89 -1.94 18.52
C GLY A 262 4.51 -1.54 17.99
N TRP A 263 3.46 -2.29 18.33
CA TRP A 263 2.06 -2.04 17.94
C TRP A 263 1.13 -1.82 19.14
N GLY A 264 1.67 -1.77 20.37
CA GLY A 264 0.94 -1.41 21.58
C GLY A 264 0.33 0.00 21.52
N GLU A 265 -0.49 0.33 22.52
CA GLU A 265 -1.10 1.66 22.64
C GLU A 265 -0.02 2.71 22.91
N HIS A 266 0.47 3.38 21.86
CA HIS A 266 1.39 4.51 21.99
C HIS A 266 0.57 5.78 22.20
N GLU A 267 0.75 6.41 23.35
CA GLU A 267 0.21 7.75 23.59
C GLU A 267 0.70 8.70 22.49
N ASN A 268 -0.22 9.47 21.91
CA ASN A 268 0.06 10.39 20.83
C ASN A 268 -0.81 11.64 20.95
N CYS A 269 -0.38 12.72 20.32
CA CYS A 269 -1.11 13.99 20.37
C CYS A 269 -2.26 14.10 19.34
N LEU A 270 -2.57 13.05 18.56
CA LEU A 270 -3.62 13.12 17.52
C LEU A 270 -5.02 13.23 18.10
N ALA A 271 -5.29 12.56 19.22
CA ALA A 271 -6.61 12.59 19.88
C ALA A 271 -7.02 14.01 20.31
N MET A 272 -6.04 14.91 20.46
CA MET A 272 -6.25 16.28 20.92
C MET A 272 -6.52 17.27 19.78
N CYS A 273 -6.57 16.80 18.53
CA CYS A 273 -6.64 17.67 17.35
C CYS A 273 -7.81 17.32 16.42
N PRO A 274 -8.52 18.31 15.87
CA PRO A 274 -9.47 18.06 14.80
C PRO A 274 -8.74 17.58 13.55
N LEU A 275 -9.32 16.58 12.87
CA LEU A 275 -8.75 15.95 11.69
C LEU A 275 -9.62 16.23 10.45
N VAL A 276 -8.96 16.31 9.31
CA VAL A 276 -9.60 16.19 7.99
C VAL A 276 -9.41 14.77 7.52
N VAL A 277 -10.50 14.05 7.29
CA VAL A 277 -10.50 12.70 6.73
C VAL A 277 -10.76 12.79 5.24
N LEU A 278 -9.88 12.18 4.46
CA LEU A 278 -9.98 12.06 3.02
C LEU A 278 -10.22 10.60 2.66
N GLN A 279 -11.23 10.39 1.82
CA GLN A 279 -11.61 9.09 1.31
C GLN A 279 -11.46 9.07 -0.21
N THR A 280 -10.74 8.07 -0.71
CA THR A 280 -10.65 7.76 -2.14
C THR A 280 -11.45 6.51 -2.41
N ALA A 281 -12.27 6.51 -3.46
CA ALA A 281 -13.13 5.40 -3.84
C ALA A 281 -13.22 5.27 -5.35
N CYS A 282 -13.51 4.07 -5.83
CA CYS A 282 -13.84 3.79 -7.22
C CYS A 282 -15.32 3.49 -7.35
N LEU A 283 -15.97 4.12 -8.32
CA LEU A 283 -17.33 3.77 -8.75
C LEU A 283 -17.25 2.88 -9.99
N PHE A 284 -17.78 1.67 -9.90
CA PHE A 284 -17.78 0.69 -10.99
C PHE A 284 -19.10 0.75 -11.78
N MET A 285 -18.99 0.99 -13.09
CA MET A 285 -20.08 1.21 -14.05
C MET A 285 -19.99 0.21 -15.22
N PRO A 286 -21.08 -0.07 -15.97
CA PRO A 286 -22.44 0.44 -15.82
C PRO A 286 -23.40 -0.51 -15.07
N LEU A 287 -23.00 -1.75 -14.78
CA LEU A 287 -23.93 -2.82 -14.39
C LEU A 287 -24.35 -2.81 -12.90
N GLN A 288 -23.58 -2.21 -11.98
CA GLN A 288 -23.85 -2.34 -10.54
C GLN A 288 -23.73 -1.07 -9.69
N GLN A 289 -23.38 0.10 -10.25
CA GLN A 289 -23.13 1.34 -9.47
C GLN A 289 -22.44 1.05 -8.11
N LEU A 290 -21.41 0.20 -8.15
CA LEU A 290 -20.76 -0.28 -6.94
C LEU A 290 -19.67 0.71 -6.56
N GLU A 291 -19.79 1.33 -5.39
CA GLU A 291 -18.72 2.14 -4.82
C GLU A 291 -17.84 1.28 -3.92
N ILE A 292 -16.53 1.33 -4.15
CA ILE A 292 -15.53 0.65 -3.30
C ILE A 292 -14.52 1.67 -2.81
N VAL A 293 -14.43 1.81 -1.49
CA VAL A 293 -13.42 2.64 -0.83
C VAL A 293 -12.04 2.01 -1.01
N LEU A 294 -11.10 2.79 -1.50
CA LEU A 294 -9.71 2.40 -1.71
C LEU A 294 -8.80 2.87 -0.58
N HIS A 295 -8.90 4.11 -0.13
CA HIS A 295 -8.11 4.54 1.03
C HIS A 295 -8.92 5.53 1.82
N GLU A 296 -8.78 5.47 3.12
CA GLU A 296 -9.24 6.47 4.05
C GLU A 296 -8.06 6.85 4.93
N PHE A 297 -7.75 8.15 4.99
CA PHE A 297 -6.66 8.65 5.81
C PHE A 297 -7.02 10.01 6.37
N SER A 298 -6.49 10.29 7.56
CA SER A 298 -6.68 11.56 8.25
C SER A 298 -5.45 12.45 8.12
N VAL A 299 -5.65 13.76 8.26
CA VAL A 299 -4.57 14.73 8.40
C VAL A 299 -4.97 15.76 9.47
N PRO A 300 -4.08 16.14 10.41
CA PRO A 300 -4.36 17.18 11.38
C PRO A 300 -4.73 18.50 10.71
N ARG A 301 -5.86 19.07 11.12
CA ARG A 301 -6.45 20.23 10.43
C ARG A 301 -5.53 21.44 10.44
N HIS A 302 -4.83 21.71 11.55
CA HIS A 302 -3.92 22.86 11.66
C HIS A 302 -2.75 22.79 10.67
N LEU A 303 -2.28 21.60 10.31
CA LEU A 303 -1.24 21.41 9.28
C LEU A 303 -1.71 21.83 7.89
N LEU A 304 -3.03 21.89 7.67
CA LEU A 304 -3.68 22.33 6.43
C LEU A 304 -4.06 23.82 6.45
N CYS A 305 -3.89 24.48 7.60
CA CYS A 305 -4.29 25.87 7.87
C CYS A 305 -3.08 26.72 8.24
N ARG A 306 -2.05 26.77 7.39
CA ARG A 306 -0.84 27.57 7.69
C ARG A 306 -1.05 29.09 7.82
N PHE A 307 -2.24 29.61 7.51
CA PHE A 307 -2.44 31.04 7.26
C PHE A 307 -3.37 31.80 8.22
N ASN A 308 -4.05 31.16 9.17
CA ASN A 308 -4.74 31.89 10.24
C ASN A 308 -5.37 30.93 11.26
N GLU A 309 -4.97 31.02 12.53
CA GLU A 309 -5.63 30.26 13.60
C GLU A 309 -7.07 30.73 13.83
N GLU A 310 -7.35 32.01 13.62
CA GLU A 310 -8.70 32.59 13.76
C GLU A 310 -9.73 32.00 12.76
N LEU A 311 -9.27 31.45 11.63
CA LEU A 311 -10.13 30.82 10.62
C LEU A 311 -10.43 29.34 10.92
N LEU A 312 -9.72 28.71 11.86
CA LEU A 312 -9.97 27.31 12.25
C LEU A 312 -11.36 27.14 12.86
N GLU A 313 -11.94 28.15 13.49
CA GLU A 313 -13.27 28.02 14.11
C GLU A 313 -14.41 28.46 13.18
N GLN A 314 -14.14 29.29 12.18
CA GLN A 314 -15.17 30.00 11.41
C GLN A 314 -15.39 29.45 9.98
N VAL A 315 -14.41 28.74 9.41
CA VAL A 315 -14.44 28.32 8.01
C VAL A 315 -14.47 26.80 7.87
N ASP A 316 -15.34 26.29 7.00
CA ASP A 316 -15.38 24.88 6.62
C ASP A 316 -14.00 24.42 6.18
N ALA A 317 -13.46 23.40 6.86
CA ALA A 317 -12.12 22.90 6.59
C ALA A 317 -11.93 22.43 5.15
N MET A 318 -13.01 21.96 4.52
CA MET A 318 -12.99 21.48 3.14
C MET A 318 -12.75 22.60 2.13
N SER A 319 -12.91 23.86 2.54
CA SER A 319 -12.66 25.02 1.68
C SER A 319 -11.17 25.41 1.63
N PHE A 320 -10.34 24.90 2.54
CA PHE A 320 -8.93 25.30 2.64
C PHE A 320 -8.13 24.93 1.39
N PRO A 321 -7.22 25.81 0.90
CA PRO A 321 -6.44 25.55 -0.31
C PRO A 321 -5.63 24.25 -0.27
N LEU A 322 -5.04 23.92 0.88
CA LEU A 322 -4.27 22.70 1.05
C LEU A 322 -5.15 21.44 1.03
N VAL A 323 -6.38 21.49 1.54
CA VAL A 323 -7.34 20.39 1.42
C VAL A 323 -7.73 20.16 -0.03
N LYS A 324 -8.02 21.23 -0.78
CA LYS A 324 -8.31 21.14 -2.23
C LYS A 324 -7.13 20.57 -3.01
N LEU A 325 -5.90 20.98 -2.68
CA LEU A 325 -4.69 20.45 -3.29
C LEU A 325 -4.51 18.96 -2.99
N LEU A 326 -4.74 18.52 -1.76
CA LEU A 326 -4.70 17.11 -1.38
C LEU A 326 -5.77 16.29 -2.11
N GLN A 327 -7.01 16.80 -2.21
CA GLN A 327 -8.07 16.16 -2.99
C GLN A 327 -7.69 16.02 -4.45
N ALA A 328 -7.13 17.06 -5.07
CA ALA A 328 -6.66 17.03 -6.45
C ALA A 328 -5.54 16.00 -6.65
N ARG A 329 -4.57 15.94 -5.72
CA ARG A 329 -3.50 14.93 -5.74
C ARG A 329 -4.04 13.51 -5.63
N CYS A 330 -4.98 13.27 -4.71
CA CYS A 330 -5.64 11.98 -4.54
C CYS A 330 -6.38 11.56 -5.81
N ARG A 331 -7.09 12.51 -6.45
CA ARG A 331 -7.83 12.28 -7.69
C ARG A 331 -6.89 11.92 -8.84
N LEU A 332 -5.79 12.64 -9.00
CA LEU A 332 -4.80 12.37 -10.04
C LEU A 332 -4.12 11.01 -9.83
N LYS A 333 -3.71 10.70 -8.59
CA LYS A 333 -3.14 9.39 -8.23
C LYS A 333 -4.13 8.27 -8.58
N LEU A 334 -5.41 8.46 -8.25
CA LEU A 334 -6.44 7.47 -8.53
C LEU A 334 -6.72 7.30 -10.03
N GLN A 335 -6.77 8.40 -10.80
CA GLN A 335 -6.91 8.34 -12.26
C GLN A 335 -5.77 7.55 -12.88
N HIS A 336 -4.53 7.82 -12.47
CA HIS A 336 -3.37 7.11 -12.97
C HIS A 336 -3.41 5.60 -12.62
N ALA A 337 -3.82 5.27 -11.39
CA ALA A 337 -4.02 3.89 -10.97
C ALA A 337 -5.10 3.18 -11.82
N ILE A 338 -6.20 3.85 -12.15
CA ILE A 338 -7.26 3.32 -13.02
C ILE A 338 -6.73 3.08 -14.43
N GLU A 339 -6.04 4.06 -15.03
CA GLU A 339 -5.46 3.95 -16.38
C GLU A 339 -4.44 2.81 -16.51
N GLN A 340 -3.71 2.53 -15.44
CA GLN A 340 -2.67 1.49 -15.40
C GLN A 340 -3.16 0.16 -14.82
N SER A 341 -4.43 0.11 -14.38
CA SER A 341 -5.00 -1.10 -13.81
C SER A 341 -5.19 -2.18 -14.88
N SER A 342 -5.39 -3.42 -14.44
CA SER A 342 -5.80 -4.49 -15.35
C SER A 342 -7.28 -4.43 -15.73
N LEU A 343 -8.01 -3.39 -15.31
CA LEU A 343 -9.45 -3.22 -15.55
C LEU A 343 -9.71 -2.25 -16.69
N LEU A 344 -10.91 -2.32 -17.25
CA LEU A 344 -11.39 -1.35 -18.25
C LEU A 344 -11.52 0.05 -17.62
N PRO A 345 -10.75 1.07 -18.06
CA PRO A 345 -10.82 2.40 -17.46
C PRO A 345 -12.20 3.04 -17.60
N ALA A 346 -12.90 2.79 -18.72
CA ALA A 346 -14.26 3.27 -18.96
C ALA A 346 -15.30 2.71 -17.98
N SER A 347 -14.97 1.63 -17.27
CA SER A 347 -15.83 1.01 -16.27
C SER A 347 -15.60 1.53 -14.85
N VAL A 348 -14.62 2.42 -14.63
CA VAL A 348 -14.23 2.87 -13.31
C VAL A 348 -14.14 4.39 -13.25
N GLN A 349 -14.89 5.02 -12.36
CA GLN A 349 -14.82 6.46 -12.12
C GLN A 349 -14.17 6.76 -10.76
N PRO A 350 -13.21 7.70 -10.71
CA PRO A 350 -12.57 8.10 -9.47
C PRO A 350 -13.51 8.97 -8.61
N GLN A 351 -13.59 8.68 -7.33
CA GLN A 351 -14.30 9.47 -6.32
C GLN A 351 -13.32 9.89 -5.22
N VAL A 352 -13.35 11.17 -4.84
CA VAL A 352 -12.58 11.70 -3.71
C VAL A 352 -13.51 12.54 -2.87
N ARG A 353 -13.66 12.18 -1.60
CA ARG A 353 -14.50 12.87 -0.62
C ARG A 353 -13.64 13.28 0.55
N GLY A 354 -14.08 14.30 1.28
CA GLY A 354 -13.47 14.61 2.57
C GLY A 354 -14.49 15.20 3.52
N HIS A 355 -14.24 15.00 4.81
CA HIS A 355 -15.05 15.50 5.90
C HIS A 355 -14.16 15.76 7.12
N THR A 356 -14.67 16.49 8.10
CA THR A 356 -13.97 16.74 9.37
C THR A 356 -14.43 15.75 10.42
N CYS A 357 -13.52 15.33 11.30
CA CYS A 357 -13.86 14.55 12.49
C CYS A 357 -12.97 14.95 13.68
N THR A 358 -13.41 14.56 14.88
CA THR A 358 -12.58 14.57 16.09
C THR A 358 -12.52 13.14 16.60
N LEU A 359 -11.33 12.66 16.94
CA LEU A 359 -11.15 11.31 17.46
C LEU A 359 -11.22 11.36 18.99
N PRO A 360 -12.22 10.74 19.64
CA PRO A 360 -12.35 10.79 21.10
C PRO A 360 -11.23 10.02 21.82
N ARG A 361 -10.59 9.05 21.14
CA ARG A 361 -9.37 8.33 21.53
C ARG A 361 -8.66 7.85 20.26
N VAL A 362 -7.33 7.89 20.22
CA VAL A 362 -6.52 7.40 19.08
C VAL A 362 -5.57 6.32 19.56
N ALA A 363 -5.93 5.06 19.33
CA ALA A 363 -4.95 3.99 19.20
C ALA A 363 -4.50 4.00 17.73
N LEU A 364 -3.19 4.16 17.49
CA LEU A 364 -2.60 4.23 16.15
C LEU A 364 -2.33 2.85 15.57
#